data_AF-A0A3Z6A8U5-F1
#
_entry.id   AF-A0A3Z6A8U5-F1
#
_cell.length_a   1.000
_cell.length_b   1.000
_cell.length_c   1.000
_cell.angle_alpha   90.00
_cell.angle_beta   90.00
_cell.angle_gamma   90.00
#
_symmetry.space_group_name_H-M   'P 1'
#
loop_
_entity.id
_entity.type
_entity.pdbx_description
1 polymer ?
#
loop_
_entity_poly.entity_id
_entity_poly.type
_entity_poly.pdbx_seq_one_letter_code
_entity_poly.pdbx_strand_id
1 'polypeptide(L)'
;GESHSDWLPVRGGESGDFVFRRGDGHAFAKIAPASRRGELAGERDRLIWLKGRGVACPEVINWQEEQEGACLVITAIPGVPAADLSGADLLKAWPSMGQQLGAVHSLSVDQCPFERRLSRMFGRAVDVVSRNAVNPDFLPDEDKSTPQLDLLARVERELPVRLDQERTDMVVCHGDPCMPNFMVDPKTLQCTGLIDLGRLGTADRYADLALMIANAEENWAAPDEAERAFAVLFNVLGIEAPDRERLAFYLRLDPLTWG
;
A
#
# COMPACT_ATOMS: atom_id res chain seq x y z
N GLY A 1 8.04 -23.50 -31.88
CA GLY A 1 7.28 -24.17 -30.83
C GLY A 1 6.95 -23.12 -29.82
N GLU A 2 5.75 -22.55 -29.90
CA GLU A 2 5.30 -21.52 -28.97
C GLU A 2 5.12 -22.19 -27.61
N SER A 3 6.02 -21.88 -26.69
CA SER A 3 5.85 -22.18 -25.28
C SER A 3 4.61 -21.43 -24.82
N HIS A 4 3.49 -22.15 -24.68
CA HIS A 4 2.39 -21.65 -23.86
C HIS A 4 2.98 -21.37 -22.49
N SER A 5 3.14 -20.10 -22.17
CA SER A 5 3.63 -19.65 -20.88
C SER A 5 2.77 -20.29 -19.78
N ASP A 6 3.34 -21.22 -19.02
CA ASP A 6 2.68 -21.84 -17.87
C ASP A 6 2.41 -20.76 -16.83
N TRP A 7 1.20 -20.20 -16.81
CA TRP A 7 0.76 -19.24 -15.82
C TRP A 7 0.12 -19.98 -14.66
N LEU A 8 0.67 -19.84 -13.46
CA LEU A 8 0.16 -20.46 -12.24
C LEU A 8 -0.64 -19.43 -11.45
N PRO A 9 -1.89 -19.73 -11.04
CA PRO A 9 -2.66 -18.80 -10.23
C PRO A 9 -1.98 -18.59 -8.87
N VAL A 10 -1.86 -17.32 -8.48
CA VAL A 10 -1.43 -16.92 -7.15
C VAL A 10 -2.68 -16.74 -6.31
N ARG A 11 -2.73 -17.35 -5.14
CA ARG A 11 -3.83 -17.17 -4.19
C ARG A 11 -3.44 -16.05 -3.22
N GLY A 12 -4.32 -15.08 -3.03
CA GLY A 12 -4.09 -13.91 -2.17
C GLY A 12 -4.21 -12.60 -2.97
N GLY A 13 -4.81 -11.59 -2.36
CA GLY A 13 -5.09 -10.28 -2.95
C GLY A 13 -6.54 -9.87 -2.73
N GLU A 14 -6.74 -8.68 -2.15
CA GLU A 14 -8.07 -8.15 -1.82
C GLU A 14 -8.63 -7.23 -2.91
N SER A 15 -7.84 -6.99 -3.96
CA SER A 15 -8.25 -6.15 -5.08
C SER A 15 -9.33 -6.81 -5.94
N GLY A 16 -9.62 -8.10 -5.81
CA GLY A 16 -10.62 -8.76 -6.68
C GLY A 16 -10.13 -9.01 -8.12
N ASP A 17 -8.86 -8.73 -8.41
CA ASP A 17 -8.21 -9.10 -9.66
C ASP A 17 -7.63 -10.52 -9.57
N PHE A 18 -7.58 -11.23 -10.69
CA PHE A 18 -6.91 -12.53 -10.76
C PHE A 18 -5.42 -12.34 -11.01
N VAL A 19 -4.59 -12.86 -10.11
CA VAL A 19 -3.13 -12.76 -10.22
C VAL A 19 -2.55 -14.11 -10.62
N PHE A 20 -1.68 -14.10 -11.62
CA PHE A 20 -0.95 -15.27 -12.09
C PHE A 20 0.55 -15.00 -12.08
N ARG A 21 1.34 -16.01 -11.74
CA ARG A 21 2.80 -15.99 -11.84
C ARG A 21 3.23 -16.83 -13.02
N ARG A 22 4.13 -16.31 -13.85
CA ARG A 22 4.70 -17.08 -14.97
C ARG A 22 5.59 -18.21 -14.42
N GLY A 23 5.63 -19.35 -15.09
CA GLY A 23 6.31 -20.56 -14.62
C GLY A 23 7.82 -20.41 -14.40
N ASP A 24 8.46 -19.44 -15.07
CA ASP A 24 9.87 -19.08 -14.83
C ASP A 24 10.07 -18.17 -13.61
N GLY A 25 8.99 -17.71 -12.99
CA GLY A 25 8.99 -16.88 -11.79
C GLY A 25 9.33 -15.40 -12.02
N HIS A 26 9.57 -14.97 -13.27
CA HIS A 26 10.08 -13.63 -13.59
C HIS A 26 9.00 -12.59 -13.93
N ALA A 27 7.74 -12.99 -14.02
CA ALA A 27 6.64 -12.09 -14.35
C ALA A 27 5.35 -12.47 -13.63
N PHE A 28 4.51 -11.47 -13.41
CA PHE A 28 3.14 -11.62 -12.94
C PHE A 28 2.17 -11.03 -13.97
N ALA A 29 0.98 -11.63 -14.07
CA ALA A 29 -0.14 -11.11 -14.84
C ALA A 29 -1.29 -10.83 -13.87
N LYS A 30 -1.76 -9.59 -13.85
CA LYS A 30 -2.98 -9.17 -13.17
C LYS A 30 -4.10 -9.05 -14.19
N ILE A 31 -5.21 -9.74 -13.98
CA ILE A 31 -6.37 -9.74 -14.88
C ILE A 31 -7.58 -9.17 -14.13
N ALA A 32 -8.14 -8.10 -14.66
CA ALA A 32 -9.30 -7.41 -14.10
C ALA A 32 -10.50 -7.54 -15.04
N PRO A 33 -11.73 -7.77 -14.54
CA PRO A 33 -12.94 -7.68 -15.34
C PRO A 33 -13.19 -6.24 -15.83
N ALA A 34 -14.08 -6.07 -16.81
CA ALA A 34 -14.39 -4.77 -17.42
C ALA A 34 -14.76 -3.68 -16.40
N SER A 35 -15.45 -4.02 -15.31
CA SER A 35 -15.81 -3.09 -14.23
C SER A 35 -14.62 -2.52 -13.46
N ARG A 36 -13.50 -3.27 -13.37
CA ARG A 36 -12.27 -2.91 -12.64
C ARG A 36 -11.12 -2.50 -13.55
N ARG A 37 -11.33 -2.51 -14.86
CA ARG A 37 -10.34 -2.14 -15.87
C ARG A 37 -9.66 -0.80 -15.58
N GLY A 38 -10.43 0.20 -15.15
CA GLY A 38 -9.90 1.53 -14.82
C GLY A 38 -8.93 1.53 -13.64
N GLU A 39 -9.15 0.68 -12.63
CA GLU A 39 -8.26 0.52 -11.49
C GLU A 39 -6.93 -0.12 -11.93
N LEU A 40 -7.01 -1.20 -12.72
CA LEU A 40 -5.81 -1.88 -13.22
C LEU A 40 -4.99 -1.02 -14.21
N ALA A 41 -5.67 -0.26 -15.07
CA ALA A 41 -5.02 0.75 -15.92
C ALA A 41 -4.34 1.83 -15.08
N GLY A 42 -4.97 2.23 -13.97
CA GLY A 42 -4.38 3.15 -12.99
C GLY A 42 -3.09 2.62 -12.35
N GLU A 43 -3.01 1.32 -12.07
CA GLU A 43 -1.77 0.69 -11.60
C GLU A 43 -0.68 0.69 -12.67
N ARG A 44 -1.03 0.29 -13.90
CA ARG A 44 -0.13 0.34 -15.06
C ARG A 44 0.51 1.72 -15.20
N ASP A 45 -0.31 2.78 -15.16
CA ASP A 45 0.15 4.16 -15.37
C ASP A 45 1.10 4.61 -14.26
N ARG A 46 0.86 4.19 -13.01
CA ARG A 46 1.74 4.46 -11.87
C ARG A 46 3.09 3.75 -12.01
N LEU A 47 3.10 2.49 -12.43
CA LEU A 47 4.33 1.74 -12.70
C LEU A 47 5.13 2.37 -13.85
N ILE A 48 4.47 2.80 -14.92
CA ILE A 48 5.11 3.52 -16.04
C ILE A 48 5.74 4.83 -15.55
N TRP A 49 5.03 5.59 -14.72
CA TRP A 49 5.53 6.86 -14.18
C TRP A 49 6.72 6.65 -13.24
N LEU A 50 6.70 5.62 -12.39
CA LEU A 50 7.80 5.31 -11.47
C LEU A 50 9.10 4.90 -12.16
N LYS A 51 9.04 4.42 -13.41
CA LYS A 51 10.21 3.96 -14.16
C LYS A 51 11.31 5.03 -14.16
N GLY A 52 12.49 4.63 -13.69
CA GLY A 52 13.69 5.48 -13.65
C GLY A 52 13.69 6.54 -12.54
N ARG A 53 12.78 6.49 -11.56
CA ARG A 53 12.70 7.46 -10.47
C ARG A 53 13.32 7.00 -9.15
N GLY A 54 14.13 5.94 -9.18
CA GLY A 54 14.86 5.46 -8.01
C GLY A 54 14.03 4.63 -7.02
N VAL A 55 12.78 4.32 -7.34
CA VAL A 55 11.95 3.35 -6.60
C VAL A 55 12.12 1.97 -7.24
N ALA A 56 12.48 0.97 -6.44
CA ALA A 56 12.51 -0.41 -6.90
C ALA A 56 11.08 -0.97 -6.93
N CYS A 57 10.52 -1.16 -8.12
CA CYS A 57 9.16 -1.66 -8.34
C CYS A 57 9.07 -2.48 -9.63
N PRO A 58 7.96 -3.23 -9.86
CA PRO A 58 7.73 -3.91 -11.12
C PRO A 58 7.79 -2.96 -12.33
N GLU A 59 8.28 -3.47 -13.46
CA GLU A 59 8.20 -2.81 -14.75
C GLU A 59 7.08 -3.42 -15.59
N VAL A 60 6.36 -2.57 -16.32
CA VAL A 60 5.33 -3.03 -17.27
C VAL A 60 5.99 -3.73 -18.46
N ILE A 61 5.65 -5.00 -18.66
CA ILE A 61 6.06 -5.83 -19.80
C ILE A 61 5.03 -5.70 -20.92
N ASN A 62 3.75 -5.82 -20.59
CA ASN A 62 2.67 -5.80 -21.57
C ASN A 62 1.35 -5.28 -20.95
N TRP A 63 0.51 -4.68 -21.77
CA TRP A 63 -0.86 -4.31 -21.44
C TRP A 63 -1.79 -4.75 -22.56
N GLN A 64 -2.85 -5.49 -22.22
CA GLN A 64 -3.88 -5.91 -23.15
C GLN A 64 -5.24 -5.51 -22.61
N GLU A 65 -6.09 -4.95 -23.46
CA GLU A 65 -7.44 -4.55 -23.13
C GLU A 65 -8.40 -5.17 -24.14
N GLU A 66 -9.43 -5.85 -23.65
CA GLU A 66 -10.44 -6.54 -24.44
C GLU A 66 -11.83 -6.23 -23.88
N GLN A 67 -12.92 -6.58 -24.58
CA GLN A 67 -14.29 -6.26 -24.10
C GLN A 67 -14.57 -6.79 -22.69
N GLU A 68 -14.06 -7.97 -22.35
CA GLU A 68 -14.29 -8.64 -21.08
C GLU A 68 -13.49 -8.04 -19.91
N GLY A 69 -12.41 -7.29 -20.18
CA GLY A 69 -11.52 -6.81 -19.12
C GLY A 69 -10.19 -6.25 -19.58
N ALA A 70 -9.16 -6.43 -18.76
CA ALA A 70 -7.78 -6.12 -19.13
C ALA A 70 -6.78 -7.03 -18.42
N CYS A 71 -5.58 -7.13 -19.00
CA CYS A 71 -4.45 -7.87 -18.49
C CYS A 71 -3.22 -6.97 -18.44
N LEU A 72 -2.62 -6.84 -17.25
CA LEU A 72 -1.37 -6.16 -17.00
C LEU A 72 -0.29 -7.18 -16.68
N VAL A 73 0.74 -7.27 -17.53
CA VAL A 73 1.90 -8.13 -17.29
C VAL A 73 3.07 -7.29 -16.83
N ILE A 74 3.66 -7.64 -15.69
CA ILE A 74 4.73 -6.90 -15.02
C ILE A 74 5.89 -7.83 -14.64
N THR A 75 7.09 -7.29 -14.49
CA THR A 75 8.24 -8.04 -13.96
C THR A 75 8.00 -8.45 -12.51
N ALA A 76 8.60 -9.56 -12.09
CA ALA A 76 8.68 -9.93 -10.68
C ALA A 76 9.76 -9.09 -9.98
N ILE A 77 9.49 -8.71 -8.73
CA ILE A 77 10.53 -8.25 -7.81
C ILE A 77 11.10 -9.48 -7.08
N PRO A 78 12.43 -9.68 -7.07
CA PRO A 78 13.04 -10.84 -6.43
C PRO A 78 12.87 -10.79 -4.91
N GLY A 79 12.65 -11.94 -4.27
CA GLY A 79 12.52 -12.04 -2.82
C GLY A 79 11.23 -12.73 -2.40
N VAL A 80 10.94 -12.63 -1.11
CA VAL A 80 9.68 -13.05 -0.48
C VAL A 80 8.94 -11.82 0.08
N PRO A 81 7.61 -11.85 0.16
CA PRO A 81 6.86 -10.82 0.87
C PRO A 81 7.33 -10.69 2.32
N ALA A 82 7.40 -9.46 2.85
CA ALA A 82 7.81 -9.23 4.23
C ALA A 82 6.85 -9.88 5.24
N ALA A 83 5.59 -10.10 4.85
CA ALA A 83 4.58 -10.83 5.63
C ALA A 83 4.99 -12.29 5.92
N ASP A 84 5.85 -12.89 5.09
CA ASP A 84 6.33 -14.27 5.26
C ASP A 84 7.54 -14.35 6.21
N LEU A 85 8.08 -13.22 6.67
CA LEU A 85 9.23 -13.18 7.57
C LEU A 85 8.83 -13.44 9.02
N SER A 86 9.74 -14.05 9.78
CA SER A 86 9.64 -14.05 11.25
C SER A 86 9.81 -12.63 11.78
N GLY A 87 9.23 -12.30 12.95
CA GLY A 87 9.39 -10.98 13.57
C GLY A 87 10.86 -10.55 13.73
N ALA A 88 11.74 -11.50 14.08
CA ALA A 88 13.18 -11.24 14.19
C ALA A 88 13.85 -10.91 12.85
N ASP A 89 13.43 -11.53 11.75
CA ASP A 89 13.98 -11.23 10.42
C ASP A 89 13.35 -9.98 9.81
N LEU A 90 12.06 -9.76 10.06
CA LEU A 90 11.37 -8.52 9.70
C LEU A 90 12.04 -7.32 10.37
N LEU A 91 12.38 -7.40 11.65
CA LEU A 91 13.07 -6.33 12.38
C LEU A 91 14.46 -6.03 11.80
N LYS A 92 15.16 -7.02 11.24
CA LYS A 92 16.44 -6.81 10.52
C LYS A 92 16.24 -6.16 9.15
N ALA A 93 15.16 -6.52 8.45
CA ALA A 93 14.82 -5.94 7.14
C ALA A 93 14.25 -4.52 7.25
N TRP A 94 13.65 -4.19 8.40
CA TRP A 94 12.90 -2.98 8.67
C TRP A 94 13.59 -1.66 8.28
N PRO A 95 14.90 -1.44 8.57
CA PRO A 95 15.57 -0.22 8.15
C PRO A 95 15.57 -0.05 6.62
N SER A 96 15.82 -1.13 5.87
CA SER A 96 15.84 -1.09 4.41
C SER A 96 14.44 -0.94 3.80
N MET A 97 13.40 -1.45 4.47
CA MET A 97 12.01 -1.20 4.09
C MET A 97 11.65 0.28 4.28
N GLY A 98 12.02 0.86 5.43
CA GLY A 98 11.87 2.30 5.68
C GLY A 98 12.61 3.16 4.66
N GLN A 99 13.80 2.76 4.22
CA GLN A 99 14.54 3.44 3.15
C GLN A 99 13.82 3.38 1.80
N GLN A 100 13.24 2.23 1.43
CA GLN A 100 12.46 2.11 0.19
C GLN A 100 11.20 2.97 0.22
N LEU A 101 10.47 2.98 1.35
CA LEU A 101 9.31 3.86 1.51
C LEU A 101 9.74 5.35 1.49
N GLY A 102 10.85 5.68 2.14
CA GLY A 102 11.45 7.01 2.11
C GLY A 102 11.86 7.45 0.70
N ALA A 103 12.29 6.53 -0.17
CA ALA A 103 12.58 6.82 -1.57
C ALA A 103 11.31 7.20 -2.35
N VAL A 104 10.17 6.55 -2.08
CA VAL A 104 8.86 6.95 -2.62
C VAL A 104 8.48 8.34 -2.11
N HIS A 105 8.59 8.57 -0.79
CA HIS A 105 8.24 9.85 -0.15
C HIS A 105 9.12 11.02 -0.62
N SER A 106 10.33 10.72 -1.12
CA SER A 106 11.27 11.72 -1.65
C SER A 106 11.01 12.11 -3.12
N LEU A 107 10.06 11.45 -3.81
CA LEU A 107 9.67 11.84 -5.16
C LEU A 107 9.01 13.23 -5.16
N SER A 108 9.22 13.99 -6.25
CA SER A 108 8.66 15.33 -6.38
C SER A 108 7.12 15.28 -6.47
N VAL A 109 6.47 15.89 -5.47
CA VAL A 109 5.00 16.05 -5.41
C VAL A 109 4.48 16.78 -6.65
N ASP A 110 5.15 17.84 -7.09
CA ASP A 110 4.76 18.66 -8.24
C ASP A 110 4.83 17.89 -9.58
N GLN A 111 5.57 16.78 -9.62
CA GLN A 111 5.71 15.93 -10.81
C GLN A 111 4.83 14.69 -10.77
N CYS A 112 4.12 14.45 -9.67
CA CYS A 112 3.25 13.29 -9.52
C CYS A 112 1.86 13.60 -10.08
N PRO A 113 1.41 12.91 -11.15
CA PRO A 113 0.10 13.14 -11.76
C PRO A 113 -1.03 12.46 -10.98
N PHE A 114 -0.71 11.68 -9.95
CA PHE A 114 -1.66 10.91 -9.17
C PHE A 114 -1.92 11.57 -7.83
N GLU A 115 -3.19 11.69 -7.47
CA GLU A 115 -3.62 12.33 -6.24
C GLU A 115 -4.41 11.35 -5.37
N ARG A 116 -4.03 11.28 -4.09
CA ARG A 116 -4.75 10.54 -3.06
C ARG A 116 -4.92 11.39 -1.79
N ARG A 117 -5.13 12.70 -1.97
CA ARG A 117 -5.30 13.67 -0.88
C ARG A 117 -6.40 13.26 0.08
N LEU A 118 -6.25 13.68 1.32
CA LEU A 118 -7.19 13.41 2.41
C LEU A 118 -8.62 13.83 2.06
N SER A 119 -8.82 14.98 1.42
CA SER A 119 -10.16 15.42 0.98
C SER A 119 -10.86 14.41 0.06
N ARG A 120 -10.11 13.79 -0.86
CA ARG A 120 -10.61 12.75 -1.77
C ARG A 120 -10.90 11.45 -1.03
N MET A 121 -10.00 11.04 -0.13
CA MET A 121 -10.18 9.82 0.67
C MET A 121 -11.34 9.94 1.65
N PHE A 122 -11.52 11.09 2.27
CA PHE A 122 -12.68 11.37 3.09
C PHE A 122 -13.97 11.35 2.28
N GLY A 123 -14.00 11.96 1.08
CA GLY A 123 -15.14 11.87 0.17
C GLY A 123 -15.49 10.43 -0.22
N ARG A 124 -14.47 9.58 -0.44
CA ARG A 124 -14.66 8.15 -0.65
C ARG A 124 -15.23 7.45 0.58
N ALA A 125 -14.74 7.78 1.77
CA ALA A 125 -15.29 7.25 3.02
C ALA A 125 -16.76 7.61 3.22
N VAL A 126 -17.14 8.86 2.89
CA VAL A 126 -18.55 9.28 2.89
C VAL A 126 -19.40 8.42 1.94
N ASP A 127 -18.93 8.19 0.71
CA ASP A 127 -19.64 7.35 -0.27
C ASP A 127 -19.84 5.91 0.24
N VAL A 128 -18.75 5.25 0.68
CA VAL A 128 -18.78 3.86 1.17
C VAL A 128 -19.74 3.72 2.35
N VAL A 129 -19.64 4.62 3.33
CA VAL A 129 -20.52 4.63 4.51
C VAL A 129 -21.98 4.91 4.10
N SER A 130 -22.23 5.81 3.15
CA SER A 130 -23.59 6.11 2.68
C SER A 130 -24.28 4.93 1.99
N ARG A 131 -23.50 4.04 1.37
CA ARG A 131 -23.97 2.79 0.75
C ARG A 131 -24.00 1.61 1.72
N ASN A 132 -23.64 1.82 2.99
CA ASN A 132 -23.47 0.78 4.00
C ASN A 132 -22.51 -0.34 3.55
N ALA A 133 -21.42 0.06 2.88
CA ALA A 133 -20.52 -0.84 2.17
C ALA A 133 -19.18 -1.07 2.88
N VAL A 134 -18.97 -0.51 4.09
CA VAL A 134 -17.75 -0.77 4.87
C VAL A 134 -17.66 -2.26 5.17
N ASN A 135 -16.53 -2.87 4.82
CA ASN A 135 -16.23 -4.25 5.18
C ASN A 135 -15.84 -4.34 6.68
N PRO A 136 -16.62 -5.03 7.53
CA PRO A 136 -16.28 -5.17 8.95
C PRO A 136 -14.96 -5.88 9.21
N ASP A 137 -14.48 -6.70 8.27
CA ASP A 137 -13.21 -7.43 8.43
C ASP A 137 -11.99 -6.50 8.41
N PHE A 138 -12.13 -5.29 7.86
CA PHE A 138 -11.07 -4.26 7.87
C PHE A 138 -11.12 -3.37 9.10
N LEU A 139 -12.16 -3.49 9.94
CA LEU A 139 -12.27 -2.72 11.17
C LEU A 139 -11.53 -3.42 12.32
N PRO A 140 -10.93 -2.66 13.26
CA PRO A 140 -10.53 -3.18 14.56
C PRO A 140 -11.70 -3.87 15.26
N ASP A 141 -11.42 -4.89 16.08
CA ASP A 141 -12.45 -5.69 16.74
C ASP A 141 -13.39 -4.84 17.60
N GLU A 142 -12.90 -3.79 18.25
CA GLU A 142 -13.69 -2.85 19.05
C GLU A 142 -14.68 -2.03 18.21
N ASP A 143 -14.40 -1.83 16.92
CA ASP A 143 -15.18 -0.98 16.02
C ASP A 143 -16.15 -1.77 15.14
N LYS A 144 -16.03 -3.10 15.06
CA LYS A 144 -16.93 -3.99 14.28
C LYS A 144 -18.41 -3.88 14.65
N SER A 145 -18.71 -3.47 15.89
CA SER A 145 -20.10 -3.28 16.37
C SER A 145 -20.55 -1.81 16.37
N THR A 146 -19.67 -0.88 16.01
CA THR A 146 -19.97 0.55 15.96
C THR A 146 -20.69 0.87 14.64
N PRO A 147 -21.78 1.67 14.65
CA PRO A 147 -22.41 2.15 13.43
C PRO A 147 -21.43 2.88 12.50
N GLN A 148 -21.45 2.58 11.20
CA GLN A 148 -20.50 3.17 10.22
C GLN A 148 -20.54 4.71 10.19
N LEU A 149 -21.71 5.31 10.45
CA LEU A 149 -21.87 6.76 10.57
C LEU A 149 -21.12 7.33 11.78
N ASP A 150 -21.09 6.61 12.91
CA ASP A 150 -20.37 7.04 14.10
C ASP A 150 -18.85 6.93 13.87
N LEU A 151 -18.40 5.91 13.14
CA LEU A 151 -16.99 5.78 12.73
C LEU A 151 -16.58 6.96 11.84
N LEU A 152 -17.39 7.31 10.84
CA LEU A 152 -17.14 8.45 9.97
C LEU A 152 -17.12 9.77 10.75
N ALA A 153 -18.05 9.97 11.69
CA ALA A 153 -18.09 11.17 12.54
C ALA A 153 -16.85 11.30 13.45
N ARG A 154 -16.22 10.18 13.87
CA ARG A 154 -14.94 10.23 14.59
C ARG A 154 -13.83 10.82 13.72
N VAL A 155 -13.73 10.36 12.47
CA VAL A 155 -12.75 10.87 11.49
C VAL A 155 -13.03 12.33 11.14
N GLU A 156 -14.30 12.69 10.90
CA GLU A 156 -14.69 14.05 10.53
C GLU A 156 -14.27 15.11 11.56
N ARG A 157 -14.32 14.79 12.87
CA ARG A 157 -13.92 15.71 13.94
C ARG A 157 -12.46 16.15 13.87
N GLU A 158 -11.57 15.30 13.39
CA GLU A 158 -10.13 15.60 13.24
C GLU A 158 -9.79 16.13 11.85
N LEU A 159 -10.69 16.04 10.88
CA LEU A 159 -10.43 16.38 9.48
C LEU A 159 -9.81 17.77 9.29
N PRO A 160 -10.26 18.86 9.95
CA PRO A 160 -9.67 20.19 9.74
C PRO A 160 -8.18 20.28 10.10
N VAL A 161 -7.76 19.66 11.20
CA VAL A 161 -6.34 19.68 11.62
C VAL A 161 -5.48 18.82 10.68
N ARG A 162 -6.01 17.68 10.24
CA ARG A 162 -5.29 16.77 9.33
C ARG A 162 -5.14 17.35 7.92
N LEU A 163 -6.12 18.11 7.43
CA LEU A 163 -6.01 18.85 6.17
C LEU A 163 -4.93 19.94 6.21
N ASP A 164 -4.73 20.60 7.35
CA ASP A 164 -3.64 21.57 7.53
C ASP A 164 -2.27 20.87 7.55
N GLN A 165 -2.15 19.76 8.29
CA GLN A 165 -0.93 18.96 8.34
C GLN A 165 -0.55 18.38 6.96
N GLU A 166 -1.51 17.81 6.22
CA GLU A 166 -1.29 17.28 4.86
C GLU A 166 -0.74 18.37 3.93
N ARG A 167 -1.24 19.61 4.01
CA ARG A 167 -0.76 20.71 3.16
C ARG A 167 0.72 21.04 3.35
N THR A 168 1.25 20.89 4.56
CA THR A 168 2.64 21.22 4.87
C THR A 168 3.60 20.03 4.75
N ASP A 169 3.05 18.82 4.70
CA ASP A 169 3.82 17.57 4.76
C ASP A 169 3.25 16.53 3.77
N MET A 170 3.00 17.01 2.55
CA MET A 170 2.57 16.21 1.42
C MET A 170 3.77 15.53 0.78
N VAL A 171 3.64 14.25 0.48
CA VAL A 171 4.64 13.45 -0.24
C VAL A 171 3.94 12.61 -1.29
N VAL A 172 4.72 11.92 -2.13
CA VAL A 172 4.17 10.81 -2.92
C VAL A 172 4.11 9.58 -2.02
N CYS A 173 2.92 9.02 -1.86
CA CYS A 173 2.67 7.85 -1.01
C CYS A 173 2.48 6.60 -1.87
N HIS A 174 2.90 5.43 -1.36
CA HIS A 174 2.63 4.10 -1.90
C HIS A 174 1.12 3.83 -1.95
N GLY A 175 0.44 4.07 -0.83
CA GLY A 175 -1.00 3.95 -0.68
C GLY A 175 -1.57 2.67 -0.12
N ASP A 176 -0.72 1.67 -0.01
CA ASP A 176 -0.99 0.46 0.77
C ASP A 176 0.32 -0.23 1.19
N PRO A 177 1.23 0.44 1.94
CA PRO A 177 2.53 -0.13 2.29
C PRO A 177 2.40 -1.15 3.44
N CYS A 178 1.62 -2.21 3.23
CA CYS A 178 1.50 -3.34 4.14
C CYS A 178 2.62 -4.37 3.88
N MET A 179 2.88 -5.27 4.84
CA MET A 179 3.94 -6.28 4.79
C MET A 179 3.92 -7.17 3.53
N PRO A 180 2.76 -7.55 2.96
CA PRO A 180 2.74 -8.29 1.69
C PRO A 180 3.30 -7.49 0.49
N ASN A 181 3.30 -6.15 0.59
CA ASN A 181 3.68 -5.25 -0.50
C ASN A 181 5.16 -4.82 -0.47
N PHE A 182 5.93 -5.28 0.54
CA PHE A 182 7.38 -5.18 0.57
C PHE A 182 8.00 -6.52 0.20
N MET A 183 8.93 -6.51 -0.76
CA MET A 183 9.70 -7.69 -1.11
C MET A 183 11.07 -7.63 -0.42
N VAL A 184 11.52 -8.77 0.10
CA VAL A 184 12.77 -8.89 0.87
C VAL A 184 13.57 -10.08 0.37
N ASP A 185 14.88 -9.90 0.18
CA ASP A 185 15.79 -11.03 -0.04
C ASP A 185 15.91 -11.85 1.26
N PRO A 186 15.49 -13.13 1.28
CA PRO A 186 15.45 -13.93 2.51
C PRO A 186 16.85 -14.29 3.05
N LYS A 187 17.92 -14.07 2.28
CA LYS A 187 19.31 -14.32 2.72
C LYS A 187 19.94 -13.08 3.31
N THR A 188 19.80 -11.93 2.63
CA THR A 188 20.43 -10.69 3.07
C THR A 188 19.54 -9.86 4.00
N LEU A 189 18.24 -10.18 4.04
CA LEU A 189 17.21 -9.43 4.74
C LEU A 189 17.24 -7.94 4.36
N GLN A 190 17.38 -7.69 3.06
CA GLN A 190 17.30 -6.34 2.49
C GLN A 190 16.05 -6.25 1.62
N CYS A 191 15.34 -5.14 1.74
CA CYS A 191 14.19 -4.85 0.90
C CYS A 191 14.65 -4.67 -0.56
N THR A 192 14.06 -5.45 -1.45
CA THR A 192 14.38 -5.50 -2.87
C THR A 192 13.43 -4.67 -3.72
N GLY A 193 12.27 -4.29 -3.18
CA GLY A 193 11.33 -3.39 -3.83
C GLY A 193 9.92 -3.44 -3.25
N LEU A 194 9.06 -2.62 -3.84
CA LEU A 194 7.64 -2.47 -3.51
C LEU A 194 6.77 -3.02 -4.64
N ILE A 195 5.65 -3.63 -4.29
CA ILE A 195 4.64 -4.12 -5.23
C ILE A 195 3.26 -3.56 -4.87
N ASP A 196 2.28 -3.76 -5.76
CA ASP A 196 0.90 -3.29 -5.59
C ASP A 196 0.73 -1.76 -5.46
N LEU A 197 1.32 -1.06 -6.43
CA LEU A 197 1.37 0.39 -6.50
C LEU A 197 0.10 1.03 -7.09
N GLY A 198 -1.03 0.32 -7.13
CA GLY A 198 -2.27 0.80 -7.72
C GLY A 198 -2.84 2.06 -7.06
N ARG A 199 -2.49 2.28 -5.78
CA ARG A 199 -2.94 3.40 -4.95
C ARG A 199 -1.93 4.53 -4.82
N LEU A 200 -0.81 4.48 -5.56
CA LEU A 200 0.22 5.52 -5.46
C LEU A 200 -0.36 6.90 -5.77
N GLY A 201 0.05 7.91 -5.02
CA GLY A 201 -0.36 9.28 -5.26
C GLY A 201 0.03 10.23 -4.15
N THR A 202 -0.13 11.52 -4.42
CA THR A 202 0.17 12.57 -3.44
C THR A 202 -0.80 12.52 -2.27
N ALA A 203 -0.25 12.44 -1.06
CA ALA A 203 -0.99 12.38 0.19
C ALA A 203 -0.07 12.79 1.34
N ASP A 204 -0.65 12.90 2.53
CA ASP A 204 0.09 12.92 3.78
C ASP A 204 0.94 11.64 3.96
N ARG A 205 2.21 11.79 4.36
CA ARG A 205 3.11 10.64 4.61
C ARG A 205 2.56 9.68 5.67
N TYR A 206 1.81 10.19 6.64
CA TYR A 206 1.25 9.38 7.72
C TYR A 206 0.16 8.43 7.23
N ALA A 207 -0.42 8.66 6.05
CA ALA A 207 -1.31 7.68 5.41
C ALA A 207 -0.59 6.36 5.11
N ASP A 208 0.69 6.43 4.71
CA ASP A 208 1.52 5.25 4.49
C ASP A 208 2.08 4.68 5.80
N LEU A 209 2.62 5.56 6.66
CA LEU A 209 3.26 5.12 7.92
C LEU A 209 2.28 4.43 8.86
N ALA A 210 1.02 4.89 8.90
CA ALA A 210 -0.04 4.25 9.66
C ALA A 210 -0.21 2.78 9.26
N LEU A 211 -0.41 2.52 7.97
CA LEU A 211 -0.63 1.17 7.44
C LEU A 211 0.61 0.28 7.62
N MET A 212 1.80 0.80 7.34
CA MET A 212 3.05 0.04 7.50
C MET A 212 3.27 -0.39 8.96
N ILE A 213 3.02 0.51 9.92
CA ILE A 213 3.21 0.21 11.34
C ILE A 213 2.17 -0.79 11.82
N ALA A 214 0.87 -0.53 11.57
CA ALA A 214 -0.20 -1.37 12.07
C ALA A 214 -0.17 -2.78 11.46
N ASN A 215 0.08 -2.91 10.16
CA ASN A 215 0.13 -4.23 9.53
C ASN A 215 1.34 -5.06 10.01
N ALA A 216 2.44 -4.42 10.43
CA ALA A 216 3.58 -5.13 11.00
C ALA A 216 3.32 -5.64 12.42
N GLU A 217 2.30 -5.14 13.14
CA GLU A 217 2.00 -5.58 14.51
C GLU A 217 1.71 -7.08 14.61
N GLU A 218 1.12 -7.66 13.57
CA GLU A 218 0.83 -9.10 13.49
C GLU A 218 2.09 -9.97 13.39
N ASN A 219 3.22 -9.39 12.97
CA ASN A 219 4.48 -10.10 12.78
C ASN A 219 5.42 -10.03 14.01
N TRP A 220 5.19 -9.10 14.93
CA TRP A 220 6.07 -8.93 16.10
C TRP A 220 5.86 -10.03 17.13
N ALA A 221 6.97 -10.60 17.63
CA ALA A 221 6.90 -11.64 18.65
C ALA A 221 6.66 -11.05 20.06
N ALA A 222 7.03 -9.78 20.26
CA ALA A 222 6.92 -9.10 21.55
C ALA A 222 6.72 -7.58 21.40
N PRO A 223 6.05 -6.90 22.37
CA PRO A 223 5.80 -5.47 22.31
C PRO A 223 7.06 -4.59 22.22
N ASP A 224 8.19 -5.04 22.76
CA ASP A 224 9.46 -4.29 22.67
C ASP A 224 10.03 -4.29 21.25
N GLU A 225 9.73 -5.31 20.42
CA GLU A 225 10.08 -5.30 19.01
C GLU A 225 9.30 -4.22 18.25
N ALA A 226 8.01 -4.05 18.54
CA ALA A 226 7.17 -3.02 17.94
C ALA A 226 7.69 -1.61 18.25
N GLU A 227 8.01 -1.32 19.51
CA GLU A 227 8.55 -0.01 19.92
C GLU A 227 9.96 0.24 19.34
N ARG A 228 10.79 -0.80 19.22
CA ARG A 228 12.08 -0.70 18.51
C ARG A 228 11.90 -0.45 17.02
N ALA A 229 10.99 -1.15 16.36
CA ALA A 229 10.67 -0.95 14.95
C ALA A 229 10.15 0.47 14.69
N PHE A 230 9.26 0.96 15.57
CA PHE A 230 8.78 2.34 15.55
C PHE A 230 9.95 3.33 15.60
N ALA A 231 10.83 3.23 16.61
CA ALA A 231 11.98 4.11 16.74
C ALA A 231 12.94 4.05 15.53
N VAL A 232 13.19 2.85 15.01
CA VAL A 232 14.04 2.66 13.82
C VAL A 232 13.43 3.31 12.58
N LEU A 233 12.12 3.13 12.33
CA LEU A 233 11.45 3.69 11.16
C LEU A 233 11.56 5.21 11.12
N PHE A 234 11.19 5.88 12.22
CA PHE A 234 11.22 7.34 12.26
C PHE A 234 12.64 7.92 12.25
N ASN A 235 13.63 7.20 12.81
CA ASN A 235 15.04 7.56 12.67
C ASN A 235 15.49 7.49 11.19
N VAL A 236 15.20 6.38 10.51
CA VAL A 236 15.54 6.19 9.09
C VAL A 236 14.92 7.28 8.20
N LEU A 237 13.69 7.68 8.51
CA LEU A 237 12.97 8.71 7.77
C LEU A 237 13.32 10.15 8.19
N GLY A 238 14.16 10.32 9.22
CA GLY A 238 14.56 11.63 9.73
C GLY A 238 13.42 12.43 10.39
N ILE A 239 12.44 11.73 10.98
CA ILE A 239 11.29 12.35 11.65
C ILE A 239 11.55 12.35 13.16
N GLU A 240 11.89 13.52 13.70
CA GLU A 240 12.30 13.66 15.11
C GLU A 240 11.14 13.49 16.11
N ALA A 241 9.92 13.91 15.74
CA ALA A 241 8.74 13.90 16.60
C ALA A 241 7.56 13.19 15.93
N PRO A 242 7.46 11.85 16.07
CA PRO A 242 6.37 11.08 15.48
C PRO A 242 5.00 11.46 16.07
N ASP A 243 4.07 11.91 15.22
CA ASP A 243 2.68 12.22 15.61
C ASP A 243 1.81 10.94 15.66
N ARG A 244 1.63 10.40 16.87
CA ARG A 244 0.81 9.20 17.10
C ARG A 244 -0.69 9.43 16.86
N GLU A 245 -1.20 10.65 17.06
CA GLU A 245 -2.61 10.94 16.80
C GLU A 245 -2.89 10.98 15.30
N ARG A 246 -1.95 11.51 14.51
CA ARG A 246 -2.00 11.50 13.04
C ARG A 246 -1.92 10.09 12.48
N LEU A 247 -1.08 9.21 13.04
CA LEU A 247 -1.09 7.77 12.70
C LEU A 247 -2.46 7.15 12.97
N ALA A 248 -2.98 7.34 14.18
CA ALA A 248 -4.27 6.77 14.58
C ALA A 248 -5.44 7.30 13.72
N PHE A 249 -5.38 8.56 13.29
CA PHE A 249 -6.36 9.13 12.36
C PHE A 249 -6.40 8.36 11.02
N TYR A 250 -5.25 8.13 10.40
CA TYR A 250 -5.21 7.43 9.12
C TYR A 250 -5.62 5.95 9.25
N LEU A 251 -5.32 5.31 10.38
CA LEU A 251 -5.83 3.96 10.68
C LEU A 251 -7.35 3.91 10.82
N ARG A 252 -7.98 4.93 11.40
CA ARG A 252 -9.45 5.02 11.47
C ARG A 252 -10.08 5.30 10.12
N LEU A 253 -9.40 6.08 9.27
CA LEU A 253 -9.91 6.45 7.96
C LEU A 253 -9.85 5.28 6.96
N ASP A 254 -8.74 4.56 6.90
CA ASP A 254 -8.46 3.62 5.81
C ASP A 254 -9.58 2.57 5.59
N PRO A 255 -10.07 1.84 6.61
CA PRO A 255 -11.13 0.84 6.45
C PRO A 255 -12.41 1.41 5.85
N LEU A 256 -12.72 2.68 6.13
CA LEU A 256 -13.91 3.35 5.61
C LEU A 256 -13.80 3.68 4.13
N THR A 257 -12.60 3.61 3.54
CA THR A 257 -12.39 3.89 2.11
C THR A 257 -12.56 2.65 1.22
N TRP A 258 -12.78 1.47 1.78
CA TRP A 258 -12.94 0.22 1.03
C TRP A 258 -14.43 -0.16 0.89
N GLY A 259 -14.91 -0.27 -0.35
CA GLY A 259 -16.29 -0.70 -0.69
C GLY A 259 -16.90 0.00 -1.90
#